data_AF-A0A7S2TTB1-F1
#
_entry.id   AF-A0A7S2TTB1-F1
#
_cell.length_a   1.000
_cell.length_b   1.000
_cell.length_c   1.000
_cell.angle_alpha   90.00
_cell.angle_beta   90.00
_cell.angle_gamma   90.00
#
_symmetry.space_group_name_H-M   'P 1'
#
loop_
_entity.id
_entity.type
_entity.pdbx_description
1 polymer ?
#
loop_
_entity_poly.entity_id
_entity_poly.type
_entity_poly.pdbx_seq_one_letter_code
_entity_poly.pdbx_strand_id
1 'polypeptide(L)'
;ELAPAINEVVKIGRSKGITIIHCPSETCATYYASFAQRKRAKDCAHFATPIPLSTRTRFGGHTWCWPDSKTEPDLPIDESDGGCFCKPRCPDGSPWTKQSNAIEISQDDFITDDGQETYNILRTRGIKNVFIMGVHLNMCVLGRPFAARQLTRLGFNVTLFRDLTDTMYNPAMHPKVSHFKGTQLVLAHVERYICPTTTSSFLSDKPMFRFSEVEQEGSLEDAQ
;
A
#
# COMPACT_ATOMS: atom_id res chain seq x y z
N GLU A 1 5.05 14.65 -3.62
CA GLU A 1 5.24 14.19 -5.02
C GLU A 1 4.44 12.95 -5.39
N LEU A 2 4.39 11.92 -4.53
CA LEU A 2 3.80 10.62 -4.86
C LEU A 2 2.28 10.64 -5.14
N ALA A 3 1.47 11.37 -4.35
CA ALA A 3 0.01 11.31 -4.47
C ALA A 3 -0.54 11.76 -5.85
N PRO A 4 -0.04 12.86 -6.47
CA PRO A 4 -0.36 13.18 -7.87
C PRO A 4 -0.01 12.05 -8.85
N ALA A 5 1.16 11.41 -8.73
CA ALA A 5 1.56 10.30 -9.60
C ALA A 5 0.63 9.08 -9.45
N ILE A 6 0.25 8.73 -8.22
CA ILE A 6 -0.78 7.71 -7.95
C ILE A 6 -2.09 8.08 -8.65
N ASN A 7 -2.53 9.33 -8.55
CA ASN A 7 -3.79 9.77 -9.16
C ASN A 7 -3.79 9.63 -10.69
N GLU A 8 -2.65 9.87 -11.35
CA GLU A 8 -2.53 9.66 -12.79
C GLU A 8 -2.77 8.19 -13.16
N VAL A 9 -2.11 7.27 -12.46
CA VAL A 9 -2.26 5.82 -12.70
C VAL A 9 -3.66 5.35 -12.37
N VAL A 10 -4.27 5.87 -11.31
CA VAL A 10 -5.67 5.61 -10.94
C VAL A 10 -6.61 6.07 -12.06
N LYS A 11 -6.42 7.27 -12.63
CA LYS A 11 -7.23 7.77 -13.76
C LYS A 11 -7.08 6.90 -15.00
N ILE A 12 -5.86 6.52 -15.35
CA ILE A 12 -5.59 5.64 -16.49
C ILE A 12 -6.22 4.27 -16.24
N GLY A 13 -6.05 3.71 -15.05
CA GLY A 13 -6.67 2.45 -14.65
C GLY A 13 -8.18 2.47 -14.82
N ARG A 14 -8.86 3.51 -14.34
CA ARG A 14 -10.31 3.69 -14.56
C ARG A 14 -10.67 3.70 -16.03
N SER A 15 -9.93 4.45 -16.86
CA SER A 15 -10.20 4.54 -18.30
C SER A 15 -10.08 3.18 -19.02
N LYS A 16 -9.27 2.27 -18.45
CA LYS A 16 -9.07 0.89 -18.93
C LYS A 16 -10.03 -0.11 -18.27
N GLY A 17 -11.00 0.35 -17.48
CA GLY A 17 -11.98 -0.51 -16.79
C GLY A 17 -11.47 -1.18 -15.52
N ILE A 18 -10.32 -0.77 -14.98
CA ILE A 18 -9.81 -1.29 -13.71
C ILE A 18 -10.68 -0.76 -12.56
N THR A 19 -11.10 -1.67 -11.68
CA THR A 19 -11.83 -1.31 -10.45
C THR A 19 -10.87 -0.69 -9.44
N ILE A 20 -11.19 0.50 -8.94
CA ILE A 20 -10.40 1.21 -7.94
C ILE A 20 -11.02 1.01 -6.57
N ILE A 21 -10.21 0.55 -5.62
CA ILE A 21 -10.56 0.44 -4.20
C ILE A 21 -9.61 1.35 -3.44
N HIS A 22 -10.13 2.42 -2.85
CA HIS A 22 -9.37 3.26 -1.93
C HIS A 22 -9.39 2.61 -0.56
N CYS A 23 -8.21 2.37 0.01
CA CYS A 23 -8.07 1.74 1.33
C CYS A 23 -7.44 2.69 2.37
N PRO A 24 -8.12 3.80 2.72
CA PRO A 24 -7.56 4.76 3.66
C PRO A 24 -7.73 4.22 5.10
N SER A 25 -6.69 3.53 5.59
CA SER A 25 -6.65 2.93 6.92
C SER A 25 -7.21 3.86 7.99
N GLU A 26 -8.12 3.34 8.82
CA GLU A 26 -8.72 3.95 10.01
C GLU A 26 -9.68 5.12 9.78
N THR A 27 -9.82 5.61 8.55
CA THR A 27 -10.63 6.80 8.25
C THR A 27 -12.01 6.44 7.66
N CYS A 28 -12.25 5.15 7.38
CA CYS A 28 -13.49 4.71 6.73
C CYS A 28 -14.73 4.82 7.63
N ALA A 29 -14.56 4.62 8.94
CA ALA A 29 -15.65 4.73 9.93
C ALA A 29 -15.93 6.19 10.35
N THR A 30 -15.04 7.13 9.99
CA THR A 30 -15.14 8.54 10.34
C THR A 30 -15.42 9.38 9.10
N TYR A 31 -14.37 9.86 8.41
CA TYR A 31 -14.50 10.80 7.31
C TYR A 31 -15.31 10.26 6.12
N TYR A 32 -15.14 8.96 5.80
CA TYR A 32 -15.81 8.34 4.65
C TYR A 32 -17.12 7.63 4.99
N ALA A 33 -17.61 7.71 6.23
CA ALA A 33 -18.74 6.90 6.70
C ALA A 33 -20.01 7.08 5.86
N SER A 34 -20.26 8.29 5.37
CA SER A 34 -21.44 8.68 4.58
C SER A 34 -21.21 8.65 3.06
N PHE A 35 -20.01 8.29 2.60
CA PHE A 35 -19.69 8.31 1.18
C PHE A 35 -20.41 7.19 0.44
N ALA A 36 -20.91 7.48 -0.78
CA ALA A 36 -21.58 6.49 -1.62
C ALA A 36 -20.66 5.30 -1.94
N GLN A 37 -19.37 5.53 -2.14
CA GLN A 37 -18.35 4.52 -2.39
C GLN A 37 -18.12 3.60 -1.18
N ARG A 38 -18.22 4.15 0.04
CA ARG A 38 -18.17 3.37 1.28
C ARG A 38 -19.40 2.49 1.41
N LYS A 39 -20.59 3.04 1.16
CA LYS A 39 -21.85 2.29 1.14
C LYS A 39 -21.79 1.16 0.10
N ARG A 40 -21.30 1.45 -1.11
CA ARG A 40 -21.11 0.47 -2.19
C ARG A 40 -20.22 -0.71 -1.77
N ALA A 41 -19.17 -0.47 -0.99
CA ALA A 41 -18.32 -1.53 -0.45
C ALA A 41 -19.08 -2.42 0.55
N LYS A 42 -19.87 -1.83 1.47
CA LYS A 42 -20.69 -2.58 2.45
C LYS A 42 -21.80 -3.39 1.79
N ASP A 43 -22.38 -2.86 0.72
CA ASP A 43 -23.49 -3.48 0.00
C ASP A 43 -23.06 -4.67 -0.88
N CYS A 44 -21.75 -4.92 -1.03
CA CYS A 44 -21.26 -6.09 -1.75
C CYS A 44 -21.68 -7.38 -1.03
N ALA A 45 -22.11 -8.39 -1.81
CA ALA A 45 -22.49 -9.68 -1.26
C ALA A 45 -21.34 -10.29 -0.44
N HIS A 46 -21.67 -10.90 0.69
CA HIS A 46 -20.68 -11.57 1.52
C HIS A 46 -20.19 -12.85 0.83
N PHE A 47 -18.87 -13.03 0.75
CA PHE A 47 -18.24 -14.28 0.32
C PHE A 47 -17.33 -14.80 1.42
N ALA A 48 -17.48 -16.08 1.78
CA ALA A 48 -16.56 -16.74 2.69
C ALA A 48 -15.14 -16.79 2.08
N THR A 49 -14.13 -16.44 2.86
CA THR A 49 -12.73 -16.55 2.47
C THR A 49 -12.28 -18.01 2.55
N PRO A 50 -11.40 -18.50 1.64
CA PRO A 50 -10.91 -19.87 1.67
C PRO A 50 -9.98 -20.16 2.86
N ILE A 51 -9.39 -19.11 3.42
CA ILE A 51 -8.62 -19.12 4.66
C ILE A 51 -9.09 -17.96 5.55
N PRO A 52 -8.96 -18.04 6.89
CA PRO A 52 -9.28 -16.92 7.76
C PRO A 52 -8.47 -15.68 7.41
N LEU A 53 -9.12 -14.52 7.46
CA LEU A 53 -8.42 -13.23 7.49
C LEU A 53 -7.65 -13.11 8.81
N SER A 54 -6.49 -12.46 8.78
CA SER A 54 -5.77 -12.20 10.02
C SER A 54 -6.64 -11.42 11.00
N THR A 55 -6.55 -11.76 12.28
CA THR A 55 -7.19 -11.05 13.41
C THR A 55 -6.17 -10.50 14.40
N ARG A 56 -4.87 -10.80 14.21
CA ARG A 56 -3.78 -10.30 15.06
C ARG A 56 -3.69 -8.79 14.96
N THR A 57 -3.26 -8.12 16.01
CA THR A 57 -3.20 -6.66 16.06
C THR A 57 -1.76 -6.12 16.02
N ARG A 58 -1.61 -4.88 15.54
CA ARG A 58 -0.40 -4.05 15.59
C ARG A 58 -0.81 -2.58 15.79
N PHE A 59 0.10 -1.75 16.30
CA PHE A 59 -0.06 -0.28 16.41
C PHE A 59 -1.42 0.18 16.97
N GLY A 60 -1.71 -0.09 18.23
CA GLY A 60 -2.95 0.41 18.84
C GLY A 60 -4.22 -0.39 18.47
N GLY A 61 -4.08 -1.64 18.04
CA GLY A 61 -5.21 -2.57 17.90
C GLY A 61 -5.66 -2.83 16.46
N HIS A 62 -4.97 -2.29 15.46
CA HIS A 62 -5.32 -2.50 14.07
C HIS A 62 -4.94 -3.88 13.59
N THR A 63 -5.85 -4.52 12.85
CA THR A 63 -5.65 -5.86 12.35
C THR A 63 -4.46 -5.93 11.38
N TRP A 64 -3.63 -6.94 11.54
CA TRP A 64 -2.32 -7.04 10.92
C TRP A 64 -1.97 -8.45 10.47
N CYS A 65 -1.44 -8.56 9.26
CA CYS A 65 -0.90 -9.74 8.61
C CYS A 65 0.61 -9.73 8.76
N TRP A 66 1.08 -10.45 9.78
CA TRP A 66 2.50 -10.64 10.06
C TRP A 66 3.18 -11.52 8.99
N PRO A 67 4.50 -11.32 8.74
CA PRO A 67 5.31 -12.27 7.98
C PRO A 67 5.12 -13.69 8.52
N ASP A 68 5.14 -14.66 7.61
CA ASP A 68 5.21 -16.07 7.99
C ASP A 68 6.67 -16.48 7.95
N SER A 69 7.29 -16.70 9.12
CA SER A 69 8.73 -16.98 9.23
C SER A 69 9.20 -18.22 8.45
N LYS A 70 8.28 -19.08 7.98
CA LYS A 70 8.59 -20.21 7.10
C LYS A 70 8.78 -19.81 5.63
N THR A 71 8.17 -18.72 5.20
CA THR A 71 8.08 -18.33 3.77
C THR A 71 8.55 -16.89 3.51
N GLU A 72 8.56 -16.05 4.53
CA GLU A 72 8.94 -14.64 4.49
C GLU A 72 9.78 -14.31 5.74
N PRO A 73 11.08 -13.98 5.60
CA PRO A 73 11.89 -13.54 6.73
C PRO A 73 11.43 -12.17 7.26
N ASP A 74 12.06 -11.70 8.33
CA ASP A 74 11.84 -10.33 8.80
C ASP A 74 12.26 -9.31 7.73
N LEU A 75 11.67 -8.10 7.80
CA LEU A 75 11.97 -7.02 6.87
C LEU A 75 13.46 -6.63 6.96
N PRO A 76 14.10 -6.23 5.85
CA PRO A 76 15.53 -5.88 5.81
C PRO A 76 15.84 -4.49 6.38
N ILE A 77 14.92 -3.92 7.17
CA ILE A 77 15.03 -2.63 7.84
C ILE A 77 14.56 -2.76 9.29
N ASP A 78 15.16 -1.96 10.18
CA ASP A 78 14.69 -1.82 11.54
C ASP A 78 13.60 -0.74 11.60
N GLU A 79 12.38 -1.18 11.88
CA GLU A 79 11.18 -0.35 12.04
C GLU A 79 10.69 -0.26 13.50
N SER A 80 11.56 -0.61 14.46
CA SER A 80 11.20 -0.66 15.89
C SER A 80 10.91 0.72 16.51
N ASP A 81 11.44 1.80 15.93
CA ASP A 81 11.21 3.18 16.37
C ASP A 81 9.99 3.84 15.70
N GLY A 82 9.32 3.10 14.81
CA GLY A 82 8.22 3.58 13.97
C GLY A 82 8.66 4.25 12.67
N GLY A 83 9.96 4.31 12.37
CA GLY A 83 10.53 4.79 11.09
C GLY A 83 10.41 6.30 10.82
N CYS A 84 9.84 7.09 11.73
CA CYS A 84 9.75 8.55 11.59
C CYS A 84 11.02 9.22 12.12
N PHE A 85 11.75 9.92 11.24
CA PHE A 85 13.01 10.61 11.58
C PHE A 85 12.87 12.13 11.75
N CYS A 86 11.64 12.67 11.79
CA CYS A 86 11.38 14.10 11.96
C CYS A 86 12.03 14.67 13.23
N LYS A 87 12.52 15.91 13.15
CA LYS A 87 13.06 16.67 14.28
C LYS A 87 12.34 18.01 14.41
N PRO A 88 11.56 18.25 15.48
CA PRO A 88 11.29 17.35 16.62
C PRO A 88 10.50 16.09 16.21
N ARG A 89 10.56 15.03 17.04
CA ARG A 89 9.84 13.77 16.82
C ARG A 89 8.34 14.06 16.72
N CYS A 90 7.68 13.50 15.69
CA CYS A 90 6.23 13.59 15.57
C CYS A 90 5.55 12.89 16.76
N PRO A 91 4.40 13.39 17.24
CA PRO A 91 3.59 12.65 18.20
C PRO A 91 3.24 11.26 17.69
N ASP A 92 3.30 10.26 18.57
CA ASP A 92 2.86 8.91 18.21
C ASP A 92 1.34 8.87 17.96
N GLY A 93 0.90 8.04 17.02
CA GLY A 93 -0.51 7.85 16.68
C GLY A 93 -0.79 7.90 15.17
N SER A 94 -2.07 7.89 14.82
CA SER A 94 -2.56 8.01 13.44
C SER A 94 -3.18 9.41 13.27
N PRO A 95 -2.41 10.44 12.88
CA PRO A 95 -2.94 11.80 12.70
C PRO A 95 -3.81 11.94 11.45
N TRP A 96 -3.93 10.88 10.65
CA TRP A 96 -4.58 10.92 9.36
C TRP A 96 -6.10 10.90 9.52
N THR A 97 -6.75 11.93 8.98
CA THR A 97 -8.21 12.02 8.98
C THR A 97 -8.84 11.54 7.68
N LYS A 98 -8.06 11.48 6.60
CA LYS A 98 -8.47 11.04 5.25
C LYS A 98 -7.27 10.82 4.34
N GLN A 99 -7.49 10.22 3.17
CA GLN A 99 -6.50 10.17 2.10
C GLN A 99 -6.22 11.57 1.50
N SER A 100 -5.08 11.71 0.84
CA SER A 100 -4.73 12.94 0.12
C SER A 100 -5.78 13.31 -0.93
N ASN A 101 -6.23 14.57 -0.91
CA ASN A 101 -7.12 15.14 -1.91
C ASN A 101 -6.55 15.12 -3.34
N ALA A 102 -5.23 14.93 -3.49
CA ALA A 102 -4.60 14.80 -4.80
C ALA A 102 -5.00 13.49 -5.51
N ILE A 103 -5.46 12.48 -4.77
CA ILE A 103 -5.99 11.23 -5.32
C ILE A 103 -7.51 11.34 -5.36
N GLU A 104 -8.02 11.53 -6.57
CA GLU A 104 -9.45 11.72 -6.82
C GLU A 104 -10.22 10.43 -6.55
N ILE A 105 -11.41 10.55 -5.96
CA ILE A 105 -12.33 9.43 -5.73
C ILE A 105 -13.51 9.59 -6.70
N SER A 106 -13.67 8.67 -7.63
CA SER A 106 -14.76 8.67 -8.61
C SER A 106 -16.04 8.05 -8.04
N GLN A 107 -17.17 8.28 -8.70
CA GLN A 107 -18.49 7.77 -8.32
C GLN A 107 -18.56 6.22 -8.30
N ASP A 108 -17.79 5.57 -9.18
CA ASP A 108 -17.79 4.11 -9.35
C ASP A 108 -16.70 3.39 -8.55
N ASP A 109 -15.87 4.16 -7.84
CA ASP A 109 -14.83 3.62 -6.96
C ASP A 109 -15.45 2.99 -5.70
N PHE A 110 -14.65 2.20 -4.99
CA PHE A 110 -14.96 1.67 -3.66
C PHE A 110 -14.08 2.33 -2.60
N ILE A 111 -14.57 2.43 -1.37
CA ILE A 111 -13.77 2.85 -0.21
C ILE A 111 -13.96 1.80 0.88
N THR A 112 -12.87 1.20 1.36
CA THR A 112 -12.87 0.31 2.52
C THR A 112 -11.47 0.07 3.07
N ASP A 113 -11.32 -0.02 4.38
CA ASP A 113 -10.13 -0.48 5.07
C ASP A 113 -10.35 -1.84 5.77
N ASP A 114 -11.37 -2.58 5.34
CA ASP A 114 -11.73 -3.90 5.86
C ASP A 114 -11.36 -5.02 4.86
N GLY A 115 -10.74 -6.08 5.39
CA GLY A 115 -10.29 -7.20 4.58
C GLY A 115 -11.42 -8.04 3.99
N GLN A 116 -12.52 -8.22 4.73
CA GLN A 116 -13.68 -8.99 4.28
C GLN A 116 -14.43 -8.24 3.19
N GLU A 117 -14.63 -6.94 3.35
CA GLU A 117 -15.23 -6.09 2.32
C GLU A 117 -14.38 -6.03 1.06
N THR A 118 -13.05 -5.91 1.20
CA THR A 118 -12.12 -5.97 0.06
C THR A 118 -12.26 -7.29 -0.68
N TYR A 119 -12.26 -8.42 0.05
CA TYR A 119 -12.47 -9.74 -0.55
C TYR A 119 -13.83 -9.83 -1.26
N ASN A 120 -14.90 -9.34 -0.63
CA ASN A 120 -16.24 -9.33 -1.22
C ASN A 120 -16.26 -8.55 -2.53
N ILE A 121 -15.68 -7.35 -2.59
CA ILE A 121 -15.60 -6.53 -3.81
C ILE A 121 -14.90 -7.32 -4.93
N LEU A 122 -13.72 -7.89 -4.63
CA LEU A 122 -12.94 -8.64 -5.61
C LEU A 122 -13.73 -9.86 -6.14
N ARG A 123 -14.44 -10.58 -5.26
CA ARG A 123 -15.27 -11.73 -5.63
C ARG A 123 -16.50 -11.33 -6.43
N THR A 124 -17.25 -10.31 -6.01
CA THR A 124 -18.42 -9.78 -6.73
C THR A 124 -18.06 -9.35 -8.15
N ARG A 125 -16.86 -8.77 -8.34
CA ARG A 125 -16.38 -8.31 -9.65
C ARG A 125 -15.64 -9.37 -10.46
N GLY A 126 -15.48 -10.59 -9.95
CA GLY A 126 -14.72 -11.65 -10.62
C GLY A 126 -13.23 -11.34 -10.81
N ILE A 127 -12.67 -10.45 -9.98
CA ILE A 127 -11.28 -10.00 -10.07
C ILE A 127 -10.35 -11.06 -9.50
N LYS A 128 -9.28 -11.36 -10.23
CA LYS A 128 -8.19 -12.26 -9.78
C LYS A 128 -6.84 -11.57 -9.68
N ASN A 129 -6.62 -10.53 -10.49
CA ASN A 129 -5.38 -9.77 -10.55
C ASN A 129 -5.56 -8.46 -9.79
N VAL A 130 -4.66 -8.16 -8.87
CA VAL A 130 -4.74 -6.98 -8.00
C VAL A 130 -3.43 -6.22 -8.08
N PHE A 131 -3.49 -4.97 -8.53
CA PHE A 131 -2.39 -4.05 -8.36
C PHE A 131 -2.50 -3.35 -7.00
N ILE A 132 -1.37 -3.24 -6.30
CA ILE A 132 -1.28 -2.52 -5.02
C ILE A 132 -0.28 -1.38 -5.17
N MET A 133 -0.58 -0.24 -4.54
CA MET A 133 0.28 0.93 -4.45
C MET A 133 -0.11 1.75 -3.21
N GLY A 134 0.70 2.74 -2.83
CA GLY A 134 0.43 3.62 -1.69
C GLY A 134 1.51 3.55 -0.61
N VAL A 135 1.20 4.09 0.57
CA VAL A 135 2.16 4.23 1.67
C VAL A 135 1.57 3.79 3.02
N HIS A 136 2.37 3.31 3.97
CA HIS A 136 3.80 2.97 3.83
C HIS A 136 3.96 1.48 3.46
N LEU A 137 4.99 1.18 2.65
CA LEU A 137 5.26 -0.14 2.09
C LEU A 137 5.40 -1.19 3.20
N ASN A 138 6.36 -1.01 4.11
CA ASN A 138 6.58 -1.87 5.28
C ASN A 138 5.37 -1.97 6.23
N MET A 139 4.42 -1.03 6.11
CA MET A 139 3.26 -0.95 6.96
C MET A 139 1.99 -1.41 6.22
N CYS A 140 1.06 -0.50 5.94
CA CYS A 140 -0.29 -0.83 5.53
C CYS A 140 -0.36 -1.57 4.19
N VAL A 141 0.57 -1.27 3.29
CA VAL A 141 0.63 -1.84 1.93
C VAL A 141 0.97 -3.34 1.95
N LEU A 142 1.75 -3.78 2.94
CA LEU A 142 2.05 -5.21 3.14
C LEU A 142 1.19 -5.87 4.20
N GLY A 143 0.91 -5.14 5.29
CA GLY A 143 0.50 -5.70 6.56
C GLY A 143 -0.99 -5.65 6.87
N ARG A 144 -1.85 -4.99 6.10
CA ARG A 144 -3.30 -5.00 6.40
C ARG A 144 -4.00 -6.22 5.76
N PRO A 145 -5.13 -6.70 6.32
CA PRO A 145 -5.90 -7.79 5.74
C PRO A 145 -6.44 -7.53 4.32
N PHE A 146 -6.53 -6.26 3.91
CA PHE A 146 -6.89 -5.87 2.55
C PHE A 146 -5.67 -5.72 1.62
N ALA A 147 -4.46 -6.03 2.08
CA ALA A 147 -3.21 -5.69 1.43
C ALA A 147 -2.39 -6.91 1.00
N ALA A 148 -1.14 -6.69 0.56
CA ALA A 148 -0.39 -7.64 -0.26
C ALA A 148 -0.27 -9.04 0.34
N ARG A 149 0.11 -9.17 1.62
CA ARG A 149 0.29 -10.49 2.26
C ARG A 149 -1.00 -11.29 2.31
N GLN A 150 -2.09 -10.68 2.78
CA GLN A 150 -3.36 -11.39 2.93
C GLN A 150 -3.96 -11.74 1.57
N LEU A 151 -3.94 -10.82 0.61
CA LEU A 151 -4.47 -11.08 -0.74
C LEU A 151 -3.67 -12.17 -1.46
N THR A 152 -2.35 -12.19 -1.33
CA THR A 152 -1.51 -13.27 -1.87
C THR A 152 -1.87 -14.61 -1.23
N ARG A 153 -2.01 -14.67 0.11
CA ARG A 153 -2.40 -15.89 0.83
C ARG A 153 -3.81 -16.38 0.47
N LEU A 154 -4.72 -15.46 0.11
CA LEU A 154 -6.06 -15.76 -0.39
C LEU A 154 -6.07 -16.24 -1.86
N GLY A 155 -4.92 -16.25 -2.54
CA GLY A 155 -4.77 -16.75 -3.90
C GLY A 155 -5.03 -15.73 -5.01
N PHE A 156 -5.01 -14.43 -4.70
CA PHE A 156 -5.02 -13.39 -5.74
C PHE A 156 -3.63 -13.22 -6.37
N ASN A 157 -3.61 -12.90 -7.65
CA ASN A 157 -2.39 -12.51 -8.36
C ASN A 157 -2.08 -11.05 -8.04
N VAL A 158 -1.37 -10.84 -6.94
CA VAL A 158 -0.98 -9.51 -6.48
C VAL A 158 0.25 -9.03 -7.25
N THR A 159 0.28 -7.74 -7.61
CA THR A 159 1.47 -7.08 -8.17
C THR A 159 1.61 -5.69 -7.57
N LEU A 160 2.78 -5.36 -7.03
CA LEU A 160 3.05 -4.04 -6.44
C LEU A 160 3.59 -3.07 -7.50
N PHE A 161 3.07 -1.84 -7.55
CA PHE A 161 3.73 -0.75 -8.27
C PHE A 161 4.91 -0.20 -7.46
N ARG A 162 6.13 -0.61 -7.80
CA ARG A 162 7.34 -0.32 -7.01
C ARG A 162 7.74 1.16 -7.00
N ASP A 163 7.33 1.91 -8.02
CA ASP A 163 7.54 3.35 -8.13
C ASP A 163 6.38 4.17 -7.55
N LEU A 164 5.29 3.54 -7.10
CA LEU A 164 4.13 4.22 -6.51
C LEU A 164 3.96 3.86 -5.02
N THR A 165 5.08 3.64 -4.34
CA THR A 165 5.11 3.31 -2.92
C THR A 165 6.30 3.98 -2.25
N ASP A 166 6.24 4.06 -0.93
CA ASP A 166 7.31 4.59 -0.09
C ASP A 166 7.28 3.90 1.27
N THR A 167 8.43 3.79 1.93
CA THR A 167 8.62 3.05 3.18
C THR A 167 8.79 4.03 4.33
N MET A 168 8.22 3.75 5.49
CA MET A 168 8.52 4.52 6.70
C MET A 168 9.77 3.93 7.36
N TYR A 169 10.92 4.56 7.15
CA TYR A 169 12.23 4.09 7.62
C TYR A 169 13.07 5.26 8.13
N ASN A 170 13.68 5.08 9.31
CA ASN A 170 14.63 6.04 9.87
C ASN A 170 16.06 5.65 9.42
N PRO A 171 16.75 6.47 8.60
CA PRO A 171 18.13 6.19 8.16
C PRO A 171 19.16 6.02 9.28
N ALA A 172 18.87 6.44 10.52
CA ALA A 172 19.75 6.18 11.66
C ALA A 172 19.65 4.75 12.21
N MET A 173 18.57 4.04 11.89
CA MET A 173 18.32 2.66 12.30
C MET A 173 18.93 1.69 11.28
N HIS A 174 19.18 0.44 11.69
CA HIS A 174 19.74 -0.58 10.79
C HIS A 174 18.89 -0.70 9.50
N PRO A 175 19.49 -0.80 8.30
CA PRO A 175 20.92 -1.01 8.01
C PRO A 175 21.76 0.27 7.83
N LYS A 176 21.26 1.44 8.25
CA LYS A 176 21.94 2.74 8.16
C LYS A 176 22.25 3.19 6.73
N VAL A 177 21.25 3.09 5.87
CA VAL A 177 21.30 3.54 4.47
C VAL A 177 20.36 4.72 4.26
N SER A 178 20.41 5.38 3.09
CA SER A 178 19.45 6.45 2.77
C SER A 178 18.01 5.94 2.82
N HIS A 179 17.05 6.84 2.99
CA HIS A 179 15.61 6.50 3.02
C HIS A 179 15.21 5.68 1.79
N PHE A 180 15.58 6.16 0.60
CA PHE A 180 15.24 5.49 -0.66
C PHE A 180 15.99 4.16 -0.82
N LYS A 181 17.23 4.04 -0.33
CA LYS A 181 17.91 2.75 -0.29
C LYS A 181 17.20 1.76 0.64
N GLY A 182 16.68 2.24 1.77
CA GLY A 182 15.80 1.46 2.66
C GLY A 182 14.54 0.98 1.93
N THR A 183 13.87 1.87 1.19
CA THR A 183 12.72 1.49 0.33
C THR A 183 13.10 0.43 -0.71
N GLN A 184 14.26 0.55 -1.37
CA GLN A 184 14.74 -0.46 -2.32
C GLN A 184 14.95 -1.84 -1.67
N LEU A 185 15.48 -1.88 -0.43
CA LEU A 185 15.64 -3.14 0.29
C LEU A 185 14.29 -3.80 0.58
N VAL A 186 13.30 -3.01 1.03
CA VAL A 186 11.94 -3.52 1.27
C VAL A 186 11.30 -3.98 -0.04
N LEU A 187 11.48 -3.26 -1.15
CA LEU A 187 11.00 -3.70 -2.48
C LEU A 187 11.61 -5.04 -2.91
N ALA A 188 12.93 -5.20 -2.74
CA ALA A 188 13.61 -6.47 -3.05
C ALA A 188 13.09 -7.63 -2.20
N HIS A 189 12.75 -7.36 -0.93
CA HIS A 189 12.08 -8.33 -0.06
C HIS A 189 10.69 -8.72 -0.57
N VAL A 190 9.88 -7.74 -0.99
CA VAL A 190 8.54 -7.98 -1.56
C VAL A 190 8.63 -8.85 -2.79
N GLU A 191 9.50 -8.52 -3.74
CA GLU A 191 9.69 -9.27 -4.99
C GLU A 191 10.10 -10.73 -4.74
N ARG A 192 10.90 -10.94 -3.70
CA ARG A 192 11.45 -12.27 -3.39
C ARG A 192 10.46 -13.18 -2.68
N TYR A 193 9.64 -12.63 -1.78
CA TYR A 193 8.88 -13.45 -0.82
C TYR A 193 7.36 -13.26 -0.88
N ILE A 194 6.86 -12.17 -1.46
CA ILE A 194 5.44 -11.81 -1.37
C ILE A 194 4.79 -11.83 -2.76
N CYS A 195 5.22 -10.96 -3.67
CA CYS A 195 4.59 -10.83 -4.98
C CYS A 195 5.49 -10.13 -6.00
N PRO A 196 5.28 -10.35 -7.32
CA PRO A 196 5.96 -9.59 -8.36
C PRO A 196 5.73 -8.07 -8.24
N THR A 197 6.63 -7.28 -8.81
CA THR A 197 6.47 -5.83 -8.95
C THR A 197 6.40 -5.40 -10.41
N THR A 198 5.80 -4.25 -10.64
CA THR A 198 5.81 -3.52 -11.91
C THR A 198 5.96 -2.02 -11.66
N THR A 199 5.98 -1.21 -12.71
CA THR A 199 6.07 0.26 -12.62
C THR A 199 4.83 0.94 -13.17
N SER A 200 4.59 2.20 -12.81
CA SER A 200 3.48 3.01 -13.33
C SER A 200 3.43 3.03 -14.86
N SER A 201 4.59 2.94 -15.53
CA SER A 201 4.73 2.83 -16.99
C SER A 201 4.10 1.56 -17.59
N PHE A 202 3.71 0.59 -16.77
CA PHE A 202 2.93 -0.56 -17.24
C PHE A 202 1.51 -0.16 -17.67
N LEU A 203 0.92 0.83 -16.98
CA LEU A 203 -0.41 1.36 -17.33
C LEU A 203 -0.32 2.67 -18.12
N SER A 204 0.73 3.45 -17.91
CA SER A 204 0.94 4.78 -18.46
C SER A 204 1.99 4.79 -19.58
N ASP A 205 1.81 5.63 -20.59
CA ASP A 205 2.85 5.87 -21.61
C ASP A 205 3.99 6.78 -21.10
N LYS A 206 3.90 7.24 -19.84
CA LYS A 206 4.94 8.05 -19.20
C LYS A 206 6.05 7.15 -18.61
N PRO A 207 7.27 7.69 -18.46
CA PRO A 207 8.31 7.05 -17.66
C PRO A 207 7.83 6.75 -16.24
N MET A 208 8.47 5.76 -15.59
CA MET A 208 8.18 5.45 -14.20
C MET A 208 8.38 6.68 -13.30
N PHE A 209 7.58 6.79 -12.24
CA PHE A 209 7.72 7.87 -11.27
C PHE A 209 9.07 7.77 -10.54
N ARG A 210 9.67 8.93 -10.26
CA ARG A 210 10.85 9.07 -9.41
C ARG A 210 10.65 10.26 -8.49
N PHE A 211 11.05 10.11 -7.23
CA PHE A 211 11.15 11.23 -6.32
C PHE A 211 12.29 12.14 -6.76
N SER A 212 12.11 13.46 -6.64
CA SER A 212 13.13 14.45 -7.01
C SER A 212 14.47 14.24 -6.29
N GLU A 213 14.43 13.82 -5.02
CA GLU A 213 15.63 13.52 -4.23
C GLU A 213 16.40 12.30 -4.73
N VAL A 214 15.71 11.27 -5.25
CA VAL A 214 16.36 10.08 -5.85
C VAL A 214 17.10 10.46 -7.13
N GLU A 215 16.53 11.38 -7.93
CA GLU A 215 17.19 11.87 -9.14
C GLU A 215 18.48 12.63 -8.80
N GLN A 216 18.49 13.35 -7.68
CA GLN A 216 19.68 14.03 -7.18
C GLN A 216 20.72 13.03 -6.65
N GLU A 217 20.33 12.04 -5.84
CA GLU A 217 21.23 10.99 -5.34
C GLU A 217 21.90 10.23 -6.51
N GLY A 218 21.13 9.79 -7.50
CA GLY A 218 21.67 9.07 -8.67
C GLY A 218 22.63 9.93 -9.51
N SER A 219 22.33 11.22 -9.67
CA SER A 219 23.24 12.14 -10.38
C SER A 219 24.57 12.37 -9.67
N LEU A 220 24.60 12.25 -8.33
CA LEU A 220 25.80 12.39 -7.52
C LEU A 220 26.63 11.10 -7.49
N GLU A 221 25.98 9.93 -7.50
CA GLU A 221 26.65 8.62 -7.60
C GLU A 221 27.28 8.41 -8.99
N ASP A 222 26.62 8.84 -10.08
CA ASP A 222 27.16 8.75 -11.45
C ASP A 222 28.29 9.76 -11.73
N ALA A 223 28.47 10.76 -10.85
CA ALA A 223 29.50 11.80 -10.96
C ALA A 223 30.79 11.49 -10.17
N GLN A 224 30.85 10.36 -9.47
CA GLN A 224 32.02 9.88 -8.71
C GLN A 224 32.71 8.71 -9.41
#